data_AF-A0A0E4FZL4-F1
#
_entry.id   AF-A0A0E4FZL4-F1
#
_cell.length_a   1.000
_cell.length_b   1.000
_cell.length_c   1.000
_cell.angle_alpha   90.00
_cell.angle_beta   90.00
_cell.angle_gamma   90.00
#
_symmetry.space_group_name_H-M   'P 1'
#
loop_
_entity.id
_entity.type
_entity.pdbx_description
1 polymer ?
#
loop_
_entity_poly.entity_id
_entity_poly.type
_entity_poly.pdbx_seq_one_letter_code
_entity_poly.pdbx_strand_id
1 'polypeptide(L)'
;MEDVGCVTGPGRSGAIASVYTSHILRIPFIPYGQLCPEKFRPLIIDTARESGRTLRKAARWYRNANPIVIAVYEEPPRVAFWYEAPKPLRYRHERSRSSHEAFEALHPAAPAPTPMLQG
;
A
#
# COMPACT_ATOMS: atom_id res chain seq x y z
N MET A 1 -19.20 11.59 12.00
CA MET A 1 -18.75 10.36 11.33
C MET A 1 -19.06 10.57 9.87
N GLU A 2 -18.05 10.61 9.00
CA GLU A 2 -18.26 10.85 7.57
C GLU A 2 -19.21 9.77 7.02
N ASP A 3 -20.21 10.17 6.24
CA ASP A 3 -21.35 9.30 5.91
C ASP A 3 -20.92 8.21 4.91
N VAL A 4 -20.74 6.98 5.39
CA VAL A 4 -20.38 5.82 4.57
C VAL A 4 -21.66 5.26 3.96
N GLY A 5 -21.72 5.23 2.63
CA GLY A 5 -22.92 4.80 1.90
C GLY A 5 -22.95 3.32 1.55
N CYS A 6 -21.79 2.64 1.53
CA CYS A 6 -21.69 1.22 1.21
C CYS A 6 -20.38 0.60 1.70
N VAL A 7 -20.32 -0.73 1.72
CA VAL A 7 -19.12 -1.51 2.07
C VAL A 7 -18.71 -2.40 0.91
N THR A 8 -17.41 -2.53 0.68
CA THR A 8 -16.83 -3.48 -0.26
C THR A 8 -15.53 -4.06 0.30
N GLY A 9 -15.09 -5.20 -0.22
CA GLY A 9 -13.86 -5.84 0.22
C GLY A 9 -13.19 -6.61 -0.92
N PRO A 10 -11.91 -6.33 -1.23
CA PRO A 10 -11.19 -7.02 -2.29
C PRO A 10 -10.75 -8.44 -1.86
N GLY A 11 -10.62 -9.35 -2.83
CA GLY A 11 -10.19 -10.72 -2.57
C GLY A 11 -11.24 -11.55 -1.81
N ARG A 12 -10.89 -12.79 -1.46
CA ARG A 12 -11.84 -13.73 -0.82
C ARG A 12 -12.13 -13.34 0.63
N SER A 13 -11.09 -13.09 1.42
CA SER A 13 -11.22 -12.77 2.84
C SER A 13 -11.83 -11.38 3.05
N GLY A 14 -11.40 -10.38 2.28
CA GLY A 14 -11.99 -9.04 2.30
C GLY A 14 -13.48 -9.05 1.93
N ALA A 15 -13.88 -9.83 0.91
CA ALA A 15 -15.30 -9.96 0.54
C ALA A 15 -16.14 -10.48 1.72
N ILE A 16 -15.71 -11.53 2.40
CA ILE A 16 -16.40 -12.07 3.58
C ILE A 16 -16.47 -11.02 4.70
N ALA A 17 -15.35 -10.37 5.03
CA ALA A 17 -15.31 -9.35 6.07
C ALA A 17 -16.23 -8.15 5.76
N SER A 18 -16.29 -7.73 4.49
CA SER A 18 -17.16 -6.64 4.06
C SER A 18 -18.65 -6.97 4.15
N VAL A 19 -19.04 -8.23 3.90
CA VAL A 19 -20.42 -8.70 4.12
C VAL A 19 -20.77 -8.67 5.60
N TYR A 20 -19.92 -9.19 6.49
CA TYR A 20 -20.19 -9.09 7.93
C TYR A 20 -20.30 -7.64 8.39
N THR A 21 -19.41 -6.78 7.90
CA THR A 21 -19.44 -5.36 8.25
C THR A 21 -20.68 -4.66 7.74
N SER A 22 -21.17 -5.01 6.55
CA SER A 22 -22.43 -4.47 6.00
C SER A 22 -23.62 -4.79 6.92
N HIS A 23 -23.66 -5.99 7.49
CA HIS A 23 -24.70 -6.41 8.43
C HIS A 23 -24.61 -5.66 9.76
N ILE A 24 -23.39 -5.49 10.30
CA ILE A 24 -23.15 -4.78 11.56
C ILE A 24 -23.51 -3.29 11.44
N LEU A 25 -23.06 -2.65 10.36
CA LEU A 25 -23.25 -1.21 10.14
C LEU A 25 -24.60 -0.87 9.49
N ARG A 26 -25.37 -1.86 9.05
CA ARG A 26 -26.65 -1.70 8.33
C ARG A 26 -26.55 -0.82 7.09
N ILE A 27 -25.46 -0.97 6.34
CA ILE A 27 -25.23 -0.29 5.05
C ILE A 27 -25.04 -1.33 3.95
N PRO A 28 -25.36 -1.03 2.69
CA PRO A 28 -25.34 -2.02 1.62
C PRO A 28 -23.94 -2.53 1.31
N PHE A 29 -23.84 -3.83 1.03
CA PHE A 29 -22.64 -4.45 0.46
C PHE A 29 -22.65 -4.31 -1.07
N ILE A 30 -21.52 -3.91 -1.63
CA ILE A 30 -21.27 -3.87 -3.07
C ILE A 30 -20.07 -4.78 -3.38
N PRO A 31 -20.21 -5.78 -4.28
CA PRO A 31 -19.08 -6.61 -4.67
C PRO A 31 -17.91 -5.80 -5.23
N TYR A 32 -16.69 -6.18 -4.86
CA TYR A 32 -15.49 -5.47 -5.31
C TYR A 32 -15.40 -5.42 -6.84
N GLY A 33 -15.05 -4.26 -7.37
CA GLY A 33 -14.96 -4.01 -8.82
C GLY A 33 -16.30 -3.64 -9.47
N GLN A 34 -17.40 -3.57 -8.72
CA GLN A 34 -18.66 -3.03 -9.22
C GLN A 34 -18.71 -1.52 -9.10
N LEU A 35 -19.60 -0.89 -9.87
CA LEU A 35 -19.87 0.54 -9.80
C LEU A 35 -20.48 0.89 -8.43
N CYS A 36 -19.93 1.92 -7.81
CA CYS A 36 -20.49 2.52 -6.60
C CYS A 36 -21.44 3.65 -7.03
N PRO A 37 -22.70 3.68 -6.54
CA PRO A 37 -23.57 4.84 -6.73
C PRO A 37 -22.87 6.14 -6.30
N GLU A 38 -23.04 7.21 -7.08
CA GLU A 38 -22.29 8.47 -6.88
C GLU A 38 -22.51 9.10 -5.50
N LYS A 39 -23.72 8.93 -4.94
CA LYS A 39 -24.07 9.40 -3.60
C LYS A 39 -23.39 8.63 -2.46
N PHE A 40 -22.75 7.49 -2.75
CA PHE A 40 -22.17 6.64 -1.73
C PHE A 40 -20.65 6.81 -1.67
N ARG A 41 -20.18 7.03 -0.44
CA ARG A 41 -18.78 6.88 -0.08
C ARG A 41 -18.52 5.43 0.33
N PRO A 42 -17.68 4.68 -0.40
CA PRO A 42 -17.41 3.28 -0.09
C PRO A 42 -16.41 3.14 1.06
N LEU A 43 -16.75 2.25 2.00
CA LEU A 43 -15.83 1.70 2.98
C LEU A 43 -15.22 0.41 2.44
N ILE A 44 -13.92 0.44 2.18
CA ILE A 44 -13.13 -0.69 1.68
C ILE A 44 -12.52 -1.41 2.87
N ILE A 45 -12.87 -2.69 3.04
CA ILE A 45 -12.42 -3.53 4.15
C ILE A 45 -11.55 -4.66 3.63
N ASP A 46 -10.41 -4.86 4.27
CA ASP A 46 -9.57 -6.04 4.08
C ASP A 46 -9.21 -6.65 5.44
N THR A 47 -9.07 -7.97 5.49
CA THR A 47 -8.81 -8.71 6.73
C THR A 47 -7.37 -8.51 7.21
N ALA A 48 -6.43 -8.40 6.27
CA ALA A 48 -5.02 -8.28 6.60
C ALA A 48 -4.28 -7.43 5.57
N ARG A 49 -3.34 -6.62 6.03
CA ARG A 49 -2.45 -5.82 5.20
C ARG A 49 -1.01 -6.28 5.42
N GLU A 50 -0.48 -6.97 4.41
CA GLU A 50 0.96 -7.21 4.27
C GLU A 50 1.58 -6.04 3.49
N SER A 51 1.78 -6.17 2.17
CA SER A 51 2.34 -5.08 1.34
C SER A 51 1.36 -3.93 1.06
N GLY A 52 0.07 -4.08 1.38
CA GLY A 52 -1.01 -3.15 1.06
C GLY A 52 -1.29 -2.94 -0.43
N ARG A 53 -0.73 -3.79 -1.32
CA ARG A 53 -0.93 -3.65 -2.78
C ARG A 53 -2.40 -3.77 -3.17
N THR A 54 -3.12 -4.69 -2.55
CA THR A 54 -4.55 -4.94 -2.79
C THR A 54 -5.38 -3.71 -2.42
N LEU A 55 -5.21 -3.19 -1.20
CA LEU A 55 -5.88 -1.98 -0.73
C LEU A 55 -5.57 -0.74 -1.59
N ARG A 56 -4.32 -0.55 -2.03
CA ARG A 56 -3.98 0.53 -2.97
C ARG A 56 -4.66 0.37 -4.33
N LYS A 57 -4.79 -0.86 -4.84
CA LYS A 57 -5.54 -1.13 -6.07
C LYS A 57 -7.02 -0.80 -5.89
N ALA A 58 -7.60 -1.19 -4.77
CA ALA A 58 -9.00 -0.94 -4.45
C ALA A 58 -9.31 0.55 -4.27
N ALA A 59 -8.47 1.28 -3.51
CA ALA A 59 -8.61 2.72 -3.33
C ALA A 59 -8.56 3.47 -4.66
N ARG A 60 -7.69 3.05 -5.59
CA ARG A 60 -7.63 3.65 -6.94
C ARG A 60 -8.88 3.37 -7.77
N TRP A 61 -9.45 2.18 -7.66
CA TRP A 61 -10.68 1.83 -8.37
C TRP A 61 -11.84 2.75 -7.97
N TYR A 62 -11.96 3.02 -6.66
CA TYR A 62 -13.05 3.84 -6.12
C TYR A 62 -12.68 5.31 -5.91
N ARG A 63 -11.55 5.80 -6.44
CA ARG A 63 -10.97 7.13 -6.11
C ARG A 63 -11.98 8.29 -6.23
N ASN A 64 -12.85 8.24 -7.24
CA ASN A 64 -13.81 9.31 -7.53
C ASN A 64 -14.93 9.39 -6.47
N ALA A 65 -15.14 8.32 -5.70
CA ALA A 65 -16.10 8.24 -4.61
C ALA A 65 -15.47 8.50 -3.23
N ASN A 66 -14.20 8.96 -3.17
CA ASN A 66 -13.47 9.28 -1.94
C ASN A 66 -13.48 8.13 -0.88
N PRO A 67 -12.91 6.96 -1.19
CA PRO A 67 -13.08 5.76 -0.36
C PRO A 67 -12.41 5.89 1.00
N ILE A 68 -13.03 5.30 2.04
CA ILE A 68 -12.37 5.03 3.32
C ILE A 68 -11.78 3.63 3.26
N VAL A 69 -10.53 3.46 3.68
CA VAL A 69 -9.82 2.18 3.60
C VAL A 69 -9.44 1.71 4.99
N ILE A 70 -9.88 0.52 5.37
CA ILE A 70 -9.57 -0.11 6.66
C ILE A 70 -8.96 -1.50 6.43
N ALA A 71 -7.85 -1.75 7.11
CA ALA A 71 -7.29 -3.09 7.29
C ALA A 71 -7.51 -3.51 8.76
N VAL A 72 -8.05 -4.71 8.97
CA VAL A 72 -8.33 -5.21 10.32
C VAL A 72 -7.04 -5.66 11.04
N TYR A 73 -6.08 -6.20 10.29
CA TYR A 73 -4.78 -6.61 10.81
C TYR A 73 -3.65 -6.02 9.98
N GLU A 74 -2.71 -5.32 10.62
CA GLU A 74 -1.44 -4.94 9.98
C GLU A 74 -0.37 -5.95 10.34
N GLU A 75 0.15 -6.66 9.32
CA GLU A 75 1.18 -7.66 9.54
C GLU A 75 2.51 -6.97 9.91
N PRO A 76 3.12 -7.30 11.06
CA PRO A 76 4.41 -6.75 11.42
C PRO A 76 5.50 -7.22 10.43
N PRO A 77 6.62 -6.49 10.30
CA PRO A 77 7.74 -6.90 9.46
C PRO A 77 8.18 -8.33 9.78
N ARG A 78 8.13 -9.21 8.77
CA ARG A 78 8.62 -10.59 8.91
C ARG A 78 10.15 -10.54 9.07
N VAL A 79 10.63 -10.83 10.27
CA VAL A 79 12.05 -11.10 10.51
C VAL A 79 12.30 -12.54 10.10
N ALA A 80 12.97 -12.75 8.98
CA ALA A 80 13.47 -14.07 8.60
C ALA A 80 14.92 -14.17 9.05
N PHE A 81 15.26 -15.18 9.85
CA PHE A 81 16.64 -15.45 10.19
C PHE A 81 17.37 -16.06 8.98
N TRP A 82 18.67 -15.76 8.87
CA TRP A 82 19.54 -16.12 7.74
C TRP A 82 19.61 -17.63 7.44
N TYR A 83 19.18 -18.49 8.38
CA TYR A 83 19.15 -19.95 8.26
C TYR A 83 17.74 -20.55 8.04
N GLU A 84 16.66 -19.78 8.12
CA GLU A 84 15.27 -20.30 8.11
C GLU A 84 14.61 -20.36 6.72
N ALA A 85 15.23 -19.78 5.70
CA ALA A 85 14.70 -19.83 4.33
C ALA A 85 15.85 -19.92 3.31
N PRO A 86 15.74 -20.73 2.24
CA PRO A 86 16.59 -20.52 1.07
C PRO A 86 16.38 -19.08 0.60
N LYS A 87 17.45 -18.28 0.62
CA LYS A 87 17.44 -16.83 0.38
C LYS A 87 16.50 -16.50 -0.80
N PRO A 88 15.38 -15.77 -0.59
CA PRO A 88 14.64 -15.22 -1.72
C PRO A 88 15.63 -14.34 -2.51
N LEU A 89 15.79 -14.64 -3.80
CA LEU A 89 16.95 -14.23 -4.58
C LEU A 89 17.24 -12.71 -4.56
N ARG A 90 16.26 -11.84 -4.26
CA ARG A 90 16.45 -10.39 -4.10
C ARG A 90 15.41 -9.79 -3.16
N TYR A 91 15.84 -9.05 -2.14
CA TYR A 91 14.94 -8.24 -1.32
C TYR A 91 14.65 -6.89 -1.98
N ARG A 92 13.41 -6.39 -1.84
CA ARG A 92 12.97 -5.13 -2.47
C ARG A 92 13.82 -3.90 -2.06
N HIS A 93 14.44 -3.90 -0.88
CA HIS A 93 15.30 -2.81 -0.41
C HIS A 93 16.65 -2.74 -1.15
N GLU A 94 17.11 -3.84 -1.75
CA GLU A 94 18.32 -3.87 -2.60
C GLU A 94 18.16 -2.99 -3.87
N ARG A 95 16.93 -2.65 -4.28
CA ARG A 95 16.69 -1.76 -5.43
C ARG A 95 16.95 -0.28 -5.16
N SER A 96 16.94 0.14 -3.89
CA SER A 96 17.12 1.56 -3.55
C SER A 96 18.58 2.00 -3.58
N ARG A 97 19.51 1.10 -3.22
CA ARG A 97 20.95 1.39 -3.22
C ARG A 97 21.56 1.40 -4.62
N SER A 98 21.18 0.45 -5.49
CA SER A 98 21.74 0.38 -6.84
C SER A 98 21.40 1.59 -7.71
N SER A 99 20.33 2.32 -7.39
CA SER A 99 19.90 3.49 -8.15
C SER A 99 20.65 4.76 -7.72
N HIS A 100 21.05 4.85 -6.45
CA HIS A 100 21.79 6.01 -5.92
C HIS A 100 23.29 5.90 -6.22
N GLU A 101 23.86 4.69 -6.10
CA GLU A 101 25.26 4.43 -6.48
C GLU A 101 25.48 4.55 -7.99
N ALA A 102 24.52 4.13 -8.82
CA ALA A 102 24.59 4.33 -10.27
C ALA A 102 24.47 5.81 -10.67
N PHE A 103 23.69 6.61 -9.94
CA PHE A 103 23.56 8.05 -10.17
C PHE A 103 24.84 8.80 -9.78
N GLU A 104 25.44 8.48 -8.63
CA GLU A 104 26.73 9.07 -8.21
C GLU A 104 27.90 8.64 -9.11
N ALA A 105 27.91 7.40 -9.62
CA ALA A 105 28.92 6.93 -10.56
C ALA A 105 28.84 7.62 -11.94
N LEU A 106 27.64 8.03 -12.36
CA LEU A 106 27.43 8.78 -13.61
C LEU A 106 27.63 10.29 -13.45
N HIS A 107 27.52 10.82 -12.23
CA HIS A 107 27.65 12.23 -11.92
C HIS A 107 28.55 12.46 -10.69
N PRO A 108 29.88 12.26 -10.82
CA PRO A 108 30.80 12.56 -9.73
C PRO A 108 30.72 14.05 -9.40
N ALA A 109 30.59 14.36 -8.11
CA ALA A 109 30.63 15.74 -7.63
C ALA A 109 31.96 16.39 -8.07
N ALA A 110 31.87 17.61 -8.62
CA ALA A 110 33.04 18.36 -9.07
C ALA A 110 34.04 18.50 -7.91
N PRO A 111 35.35 18.35 -8.17
CA PRO A 111 36.36 18.46 -7.13
C PRO A 111 36.30 19.85 -6.49
N ALA A 112 36.43 19.88 -5.16
CA ALA A 112 36.42 21.12 -4.40
C ALA A 112 37.51 22.08 -4.92
N PRO A 113 37.22 23.40 -5.01
CA PRO A 113 38.19 24.36 -5.50
C PRO A 113 39.42 24.38 -4.59
N THR A 114 40.59 24.18 -5.20
CA THR A 114 41.90 24.21 -4.53
C THR A 114 42.09 25.55 -3.82
N PRO A 115 42.40 25.57 -2.51
CA PRO A 115 42.65 26.83 -1.81
C PRO A 115 43.89 27.50 -2.40
N MET A 116 43.70 28.70 -2.94
CA MET A 116 44.78 29.57 -3.39
C MET A 116 45.64 29.94 -2.17
N LEU A 117 46.89 29.49 -2.17
CA LEU A 117 47.91 29.94 -1.23
C LEU A 117 48.08 31.45 -1.39
N GLN A 118 47.72 32.21 -0.36
CA GLN A 118 48.06 33.63 -0.28
C GLN A 118 49.56 33.76 0.00
N GLY A 119 50.28 34.39 -0.92
CA GLY A 119 51.65 34.85 -0.80
C GLY A 119 51.75 36.24 -1.40
#